data_AF-A0A535TWG6-F1
#
_entry.id   AF-A0A535TWG6-F1
#
_cell.length_a   1.000
_cell.length_b   1.000
_cell.length_c   1.000
_cell.angle_alpha   90.00
_cell.angle_beta   90.00
_cell.angle_gamma   90.00
#
_symmetry.space_group_name_H-M   'P 1'
#
loop_
_entity.id
_entity.type
_entity.pdbx_description
1 polymer ?
#
loop_
_entity_poly.entity_id
_entity_poly.type
_entity_poly.pdbx_seq_one_letter_code
_entity_poly.pdbx_strand_id
1 'polypeptide(L)'
;MSKRLFLVEDDLFFSQRVRAAAARLGVPVEGLSPAAARSRAWQPAEVVVLQATLRPDRQLDLVGELAGRQPPPVVVAVTGHLETALRQRLKAAGAVLAAHSAMDRVLARALRLSDGGADAPPDRRA
;
A
#
# COMPACT_ATOMS: atom_id res chain seq x y z
N MET A 1 15.57 -8.56 7.80
CA MET A 1 14.76 -7.48 8.40
C MET A 1 13.29 -7.85 8.31
N SER A 2 12.55 -7.76 9.41
CA SER A 2 11.10 -7.92 9.42
C SER A 2 10.45 -6.78 8.63
N LYS A 3 9.67 -7.11 7.59
CA LYS A 3 8.97 -6.10 6.80
C LYS A 3 7.85 -5.48 7.64
N ARG A 4 7.66 -4.17 7.51
CA ARG A 4 6.64 -3.38 8.21
C ARG A 4 5.83 -2.59 7.19
N LEU A 5 4.54 -2.45 7.45
CA LEU A 5 3.64 -1.61 6.68
C LEU A 5 3.41 -0.29 7.41
N PHE A 6 3.50 0.82 6.70
CA PHE A 6 3.12 2.13 7.22
C PHE A 6 1.74 2.49 6.69
N LEU A 7 0.87 2.95 7.57
CA LEU A 7 -0.51 3.31 7.25
C LEU A 7 -0.74 4.77 7.55
N VAL A 8 -1.19 5.54 6.57
CA VAL A 8 -1.67 6.90 6.79
C VAL A 8 -3.08 6.83 7.38
N GLU A 9 -3.24 7.25 8.62
CA GLU A 9 -4.49 7.16 9.39
C GLU A 9 -5.30 8.44 9.26
N ASP A 10 -6.11 8.52 8.20
CA ASP A 10 -7.08 9.60 7.96
C ASP A 10 -8.54 9.15 8.05
N ASP A 11 -8.77 7.83 8.00
CA ASP A 11 -10.06 7.17 8.12
C ASP A 11 -9.95 5.92 9.00
N LEU A 12 -10.79 5.85 10.03
CA LEU A 12 -10.75 4.78 11.04
C LEU A 12 -11.13 3.42 10.45
N PHE A 13 -12.15 3.36 9.57
CA PHE A 13 -12.61 2.11 8.99
C PHE A 13 -11.59 1.52 8.02
N PHE A 14 -11.00 2.37 7.19
CA PHE A 14 -9.90 2.03 6.32
C PHE A 14 -8.70 1.50 7.11
N SER A 15 -8.34 2.21 8.18
CA SER A 15 -7.22 1.83 9.03
C SER A 15 -7.39 0.42 9.60
N GLN A 16 -8.58 0.10 10.09
CA GLN A 16 -8.88 -1.25 10.58
C GLN A 16 -8.84 -2.30 9.46
N ARG A 17 -9.33 -1.98 8.26
CA ARG A 17 -9.27 -2.88 7.11
C ARG A 17 -7.83 -3.21 6.71
N VAL A 18 -6.96 -2.20 6.68
CA VAL A 18 -5.52 -2.40 6.37
C VAL A 18 -4.85 -3.23 7.46
N ARG A 19 -5.12 -2.95 8.74
CA ARG A 19 -4.60 -3.73 9.87
C ARG A 19 -5.03 -5.20 9.80
N ALA A 20 -6.29 -5.47 9.46
CA ALA A 20 -6.78 -6.84 9.27
C ALA A 20 -6.07 -7.55 8.10
N ALA A 21 -5.84 -6.87 6.98
CA ALA A 21 -5.08 -7.43 5.85
C ALA A 21 -3.62 -7.72 6.21
N ALA A 22 -2.96 -6.79 6.89
CA ALA A 22 -1.59 -6.97 7.34
C ALA A 22 -1.46 -8.10 8.36
N ALA A 23 -2.44 -8.26 9.27
CA ALA A 23 -2.49 -9.36 10.22
C ALA A 23 -2.55 -10.73 9.52
N ARG A 24 -3.35 -10.87 8.45
CA ARG A 24 -3.38 -12.10 7.62
C ARG A 24 -2.05 -12.39 6.94
N LEU A 25 -1.26 -11.35 6.65
CA LEU A 25 0.08 -11.47 6.07
C LEU A 25 1.18 -11.64 7.11
N GLY A 26 0.86 -11.59 8.42
CA GLY A 26 1.85 -11.63 9.49
C GLY A 26 2.77 -10.40 9.54
N VAL A 27 2.28 -9.24 9.07
CA VAL A 27 3.07 -8.00 8.92
C VAL A 27 2.63 -6.95 9.94
N PRO A 28 3.55 -6.37 10.75
CA PRO A 28 3.20 -5.29 11.66
C PRO A 28 2.83 -4.00 10.89
N VAL A 29 1.86 -3.26 11.45
CA VAL A 29 1.40 -1.96 10.92
C VAL A 29 1.74 -0.84 11.88
N GLU A 30 2.46 0.17 11.38
CA GLU A 30 2.70 1.44 12.06
C GLU A 30 1.78 2.51 11.47
N GLY A 31 0.93 3.08 12.32
CA GLY A 31 0.05 4.19 11.95
C GLY A 31 0.81 5.51 11.95
N LEU A 32 0.55 6.36 10.97
CA LEU A 32 1.14 7.69 10.81
C LEU A 32 0.06 8.69 10.46
N SER A 33 0.20 9.92 10.95
CA SER A 33 -0.56 11.04 10.40
C SER A 33 -0.01 11.42 9.01
N PRO A 34 -0.81 12.11 8.17
CA PRO A 34 -0.31 12.65 6.90
C PRO A 34 0.90 13.58 7.06
N ALA A 35 1.02 14.30 8.18
CA ALA A 35 2.17 15.14 8.47
C ALA A 35 3.41 14.30 8.81
N ALA A 36 3.24 13.26 9.65
CA ALA A 36 4.32 12.35 10.00
C ALA A 36 4.86 11.58 8.79
N ALA A 37 3.97 11.17 7.86
CA ALA A 37 4.38 10.53 6.61
C ALA A 37 5.26 11.45 5.75
N ARG A 38 4.99 12.76 5.72
CA ARG A 38 5.79 13.75 4.98
C ARG A 38 7.15 14.01 5.60
N SER A 39 7.24 14.02 6.93
CA SER A 39 8.48 14.35 7.64
C SER A 39 9.39 13.14 7.85
N ARG A 40 8.90 11.92 7.64
CA ARG A 40 9.66 10.69 7.86
C ARG A 40 10.79 10.53 6.84
N ALA A 41 11.95 10.10 7.32
CA ALA A 41 13.01 9.59 6.48
C ALA A 41 12.67 8.16 6.05
N TRP A 42 12.35 7.99 4.77
CA TRP A 42 11.98 6.69 4.20
C TRP A 42 13.21 5.88 3.82
N GLN A 43 13.09 4.57 3.95
CA GLN A 43 14.02 3.60 3.41
C GLN A 43 13.47 3.02 2.10
N PRO A 44 14.35 2.60 1.17
CA PRO A 44 13.90 1.91 -0.03
C PRO A 44 13.10 0.66 0.34
N ALA A 45 12.02 0.39 -0.40
CA ALA A 45 11.11 -0.73 -0.17
C ALA A 45 10.27 -0.70 1.12
N GLU A 46 10.33 0.36 1.94
CA GLU A 46 9.25 0.61 2.92
C GLU A 46 7.94 0.86 2.16
N VAL A 47 6.84 0.30 2.67
CA VAL A 47 5.53 0.35 2.01
C VAL A 47 4.61 1.27 2.81
N VAL A 48 4.05 2.28 2.14
CA VAL A 48 3.08 3.23 2.69
C VAL A 48 1.72 2.97 2.07
N VAL A 49 0.69 2.88 2.88
CA VAL A 49 -0.69 2.64 2.43
C VAL A 49 -1.58 3.80 2.83
N LEU A 50 -2.38 4.29 1.89
CA LEU A 50 -3.33 5.38 2.13
C LEU A 50 -4.65 5.15 1.38
N GLN A 51 -5.73 5.74 1.90
CA GLN A 51 -7.02 5.78 1.24
C GLN A 51 -7.09 7.00 0.34
N ALA A 52 -7.18 6.79 -0.97
CA ALA A 52 -7.14 7.90 -1.91
C ALA A 52 -8.49 8.57 -2.14
N THR A 53 -9.60 7.92 -1.78
CA THR A 53 -10.95 8.43 -2.04
C THR A 53 -11.35 9.57 -1.11
N LEU A 54 -10.81 9.61 0.11
CA LEU A 54 -11.10 10.67 1.07
C LEU A 54 -10.18 11.87 0.81
N ARG A 55 -10.77 13.00 0.38
CA ARG A 55 -10.04 14.24 0.02
C ARG A 55 -8.99 14.00 -1.09
N PRO A 56 -9.43 13.57 -2.28
CA PRO A 56 -8.56 13.00 -3.32
C PRO A 56 -7.39 13.89 -3.74
N ASP A 57 -7.58 15.21 -3.81
CA ASP A 57 -6.49 16.11 -4.21
C ASP A 57 -5.38 16.15 -3.14
N ARG A 58 -5.72 16.15 -1.84
CA ARG A 58 -4.73 16.08 -0.76
C ARG A 58 -3.98 14.76 -0.74
N GLN A 59 -4.64 13.67 -1.12
CA GLN A 59 -4.01 12.35 -1.22
C GLN A 59 -3.08 12.28 -2.42
N LEU A 60 -3.50 12.86 -3.55
CA LEU A 60 -2.67 12.95 -4.75
C LEU A 60 -1.39 13.75 -4.48
N ASP A 61 -1.49 14.88 -3.76
CA ASP A 61 -0.34 15.67 -3.33
C ASP A 61 0.59 14.84 -2.44
N LEU A 62 0.05 14.15 -1.44
CA LEU A 62 0.84 13.29 -0.56
C LEU A 62 1.54 12.15 -1.33
N VAL A 63 0.85 11.52 -2.29
CA VAL A 63 1.45 10.50 -3.16
C VAL A 63 2.63 11.08 -3.94
N GLY A 64 2.45 12.24 -4.58
CA GLY A 64 3.51 12.89 -5.34
C GLY A 64 4.70 13.28 -4.46
N GLU A 65 4.44 13.82 -3.28
CA GLU A 65 5.48 14.18 -2.30
C GLU A 65 6.27 12.97 -1.81
N LEU A 66 5.62 11.82 -1.60
CA LEU A 66 6.26 10.57 -1.18
C LEU A 66 7.03 9.92 -2.33
N ALA A 67 6.45 9.87 -3.53
CA ALA A 67 7.11 9.33 -4.72
C ALA A 67 8.36 10.14 -5.13
N GLY A 68 8.39 11.45 -4.83
CA GLY A 68 9.53 12.32 -5.06
C GLY A 68 10.64 12.24 -4.01
N ARG A 69 10.51 11.41 -2.95
CA ARG A 69 11.53 11.28 -1.90
C ARG A 69 12.78 10.55 -2.41
N GLN A 70 13.89 10.77 -1.71
CA GLN A 70 15.16 10.09 -1.97
C GLN A 70 15.70 9.47 -0.67
N PRO A 71 15.62 8.13 -0.50
CA PRO A 71 14.97 7.17 -1.40
C PRO A 71 13.43 7.22 -1.30
N PRO A 72 12.69 6.86 -2.37
CA PRO A 72 11.23 6.82 -2.34
C PRO A 72 10.72 5.52 -1.68
N PRO A 73 9.70 5.60 -0.81
CA PRO A 73 8.96 4.42 -0.39
C PRO A 73 8.04 3.92 -1.52
N VAL A 74 7.53 2.69 -1.39
CA VAL A 74 6.46 2.17 -2.23
C VAL A 74 5.12 2.68 -1.70
N VAL A 75 4.44 3.52 -2.48
CA VAL A 75 3.14 4.06 -2.09
C VAL A 75 2.01 3.22 -2.70
N VAL A 76 1.19 2.60 -1.86
CA VAL A 76 -0.01 1.87 -2.24
C VAL A 76 -1.24 2.75 -1.97
N ALA A 77 -1.86 3.26 -3.04
CA ALA A 77 -3.09 4.03 -2.96
C ALA A 77 -4.29 3.11 -3.14
N VAL A 78 -5.15 3.04 -2.12
CA VAL A 78 -6.38 2.24 -2.15
C VAL A 78 -7.54 3.11 -2.61
N THR A 79 -8.27 2.62 -3.62
CA THR A 79 -9.38 3.32 -4.29
C THR A 79 -10.62 2.43 -4.36
N GLY A 80 -11.79 3.06 -4.54
CA GLY A 80 -12.99 2.37 -5.00
C GLY A 80 -12.92 1.98 -6.49
N HIS A 81 -13.75 1.04 -6.93
CA HIS A 81 -13.71 0.51 -8.29
C HIS A 81 -14.11 1.52 -9.38
N LEU A 82 -14.91 2.53 -9.05
CA LEU A 82 -15.46 3.50 -10.02
C LEU A 82 -14.59 4.76 -10.20
N GLU A 83 -13.48 4.87 -9.47
CA GLU A 83 -12.63 6.06 -9.40
C GLU A 83 -11.62 6.16 -10.56
N THR A 84 -12.05 5.92 -11.81
CA THR A 84 -11.15 5.76 -12.97
C THR A 84 -10.20 6.95 -13.17
N ALA A 85 -10.70 8.18 -13.15
CA ALA A 85 -9.89 9.38 -13.34
C ALA A 85 -8.90 9.60 -12.19
N LEU A 86 -9.32 9.35 -10.94
CA LEU A 86 -8.44 9.42 -9.79
C LEU A 86 -7.35 8.35 -9.84
N ARG A 87 -7.69 7.11 -10.22
CA ARG A 87 -6.72 6.02 -10.40
C ARG A 87 -5.66 6.35 -11.44
N GLN A 88 -6.05 6.97 -12.56
CA GLN A 88 -5.09 7.44 -13.56
C GLN A 88 -4.13 8.49 -13.00
N ARG A 89 -4.67 9.51 -12.29
CA ARG A 89 -3.87 10.55 -11.65
C ARG A 89 -2.90 9.98 -10.61
N LEU A 90 -3.37 9.09 -9.73
CA LEU A 90 -2.54 8.43 -8.72
C LEU A 90 -1.42 7.59 -9.33
N LYS A 91 -1.72 6.85 -10.40
CA LYS A 91 -0.71 6.07 -11.14
C LYS A 91 0.34 6.99 -11.78
N ALA A 92 -0.09 8.10 -12.38
CA ALA A 92 0.82 9.10 -12.94
C ALA A 92 1.70 9.76 -11.86
N ALA A 93 1.17 9.93 -10.64
CA ALA A 93 1.91 10.41 -9.48
C ALA A 93 2.85 9.35 -8.84
N GLY A 94 2.90 8.12 -9.38
CA GLY A 94 3.83 7.08 -8.94
C GLY A 94 3.27 6.06 -7.94
N ALA A 95 1.96 6.08 -7.65
CA ALA A 95 1.36 5.09 -6.76
C ALA A 95 1.16 3.71 -7.42
N VAL A 96 1.32 2.67 -6.61
CA VAL A 96 0.74 1.35 -6.85
C VAL A 96 -0.74 1.40 -6.47
N LEU A 97 -1.62 0.93 -7.35
CA LEU A 97 -3.05 0.98 -7.12
C LEU A 97 -3.58 -0.32 -6.52
N ALA A 98 -4.44 -0.20 -5.51
CA ALA A 98 -5.25 -1.30 -5.00
C ALA A 98 -6.73 -0.93 -5.02
N ALA A 99 -7.57 -1.90 -5.37
CA ALA A 99 -8.97 -1.88 -4.96
C ALA A 99 -9.09 -2.50 -3.57
N HIS A 100 -10.10 -2.13 -2.79
CA HIS A 100 -10.31 -2.73 -1.46
C HIS A 100 -10.38 -4.26 -1.50
N SER A 101 -11.00 -4.85 -2.53
CA SER A 101 -11.13 -6.31 -2.69
C SER A 101 -9.83 -7.02 -3.06
N ALA A 102 -8.83 -6.29 -3.58
CA ALA A 102 -7.55 -6.84 -4.01
C ALA A 102 -6.39 -6.46 -3.08
N MET A 103 -6.69 -5.81 -1.96
CA MET A 103 -5.69 -5.18 -1.09
C MET A 103 -4.64 -6.18 -0.60
N ASP A 104 -5.05 -7.34 -0.08
CA ASP A 104 -4.14 -8.36 0.44
C ASP A 104 -3.06 -8.76 -0.57
N ARG A 105 -3.46 -9.04 -1.82
CA ARG A 105 -2.54 -9.41 -2.91
C ARG A 105 -1.59 -8.28 -3.26
N VAL A 106 -2.09 -7.05 -3.33
CA VAL A 106 -1.25 -5.88 -3.65
C VAL A 106 -0.26 -5.60 -2.52
N LEU A 107 -0.69 -5.70 -1.25
CA LEU A 107 0.18 -5.53 -0.10
C LEU A 107 1.26 -6.62 -0.05
N ALA A 108 0.90 -7.89 -0.25
CA ALA A 108 1.86 -9.00 -0.31
C ALA A 108 2.93 -8.76 -1.40
N ARG A 109 2.50 -8.37 -2.60
CA ARG A 109 3.40 -8.04 -3.72
C ARG A 109 4.28 -6.83 -3.42
N ALA A 110 3.72 -5.74 -2.88
CA ALA A 110 4.46 -4.53 -2.55
C ALA A 110 5.52 -4.81 -1.48
N LEU A 111 5.17 -5.63 -0.49
CA LEU A 111 6.06 -6.13 0.54
C LEU A 111 6.98 -7.24 0.01
N ARG A 112 6.92 -7.67 -1.25
CA ARG A 112 7.71 -8.80 -1.78
C ARG A 112 7.64 -10.05 -0.90
N LEU A 113 6.47 -10.32 -0.31
CA LEU A 113 6.21 -11.60 0.33
C LEU A 113 6.01 -12.57 -0.82
N SER A 114 6.94 -13.50 -1.02
CA SER A 114 6.77 -14.55 -2.02
C SER A 114 5.44 -15.26 -1.77
N ASP A 115 4.64 -15.48 -2.83
CA ASP A 115 3.48 -16.36 -2.76
C ASP A 115 3.97 -17.76 -2.40
N GLY A 116 4.06 -18.06 -1.09
CA GLY A 116 4.55 -19.31 -0.55
C GLY A 116 3.60 -20.50 -0.76
N GLY A 117 2.98 -20.62 -1.93
CA GLY A 117 2.13 -21.75 -2.26
C GLY A 117 1.15 -21.49 -3.40
N ALA A 118 1.60 -21.54 -4.65
CA ALA A 118 0.72 -21.80 -5.79
C ALA A 118 1.45 -22.25 -7.08
N ASP A 119 2.72 -22.66 -7.03
CA ASP A 119 3.41 -23.12 -8.25
C ASP A 119 4.45 -24.23 -7.97
N ALA A 120 4.04 -25.23 -7.19
CA ALA A 120 4.66 -26.54 -7.30
C ALA A 120 3.92 -27.30 -8.42
N PRO A 121 4.57 -27.66 -9.54
CA PRO A 121 3.93 -28.52 -10.54
C PRO A 121 3.54 -29.85 -9.87
N PRO A 122 2.40 -30.47 -10.24
CA PRO A 122 2.08 -31.80 -9.73
C PRO A 122 3.19 -32.75 -10.15
N ASP A 123 3.83 -33.36 -9.15
CA ASP A 123 4.79 -34.44 -9.33
C ASP A 123 4.09 -35.59 -10.06
N ARG A 124 4.28 -35.67 -11.38
CA ARG A 124 3.87 -36.83 -12.17
C ARG A 124 4.91 -37.92 -11.98
N ARG A 125 4.80 -38.64 -10.87
CA ARG A 125 5.40 -39.96 -10.70
C ARG A 125 4.48 -40.87 -9.88
N ALA A 126 3.61 -41.59 -10.60
CA ALA A 126 3.38 -43.04 -10.48
C ALA A 126 2.41 -43.46 -11.57
#